data_AF-A0A820DKM0-F1
#
_entry.id   AF-A0A820DKM0-F1
#
_cell.length_a   1.000
_cell.length_b   1.000
_cell.length_c   1.000
_cell.angle_alpha   90.00
_cell.angle_beta   90.00
_cell.angle_gamma   90.00
#
_symmetry.space_group_name_H-M   'P 1'
#
loop_
_entity.id
_entity.type
_entity.pdbx_description
1 polymer ?
#
loop_
_entity_poly.entity_id
_entity_poly.type
_entity_poly.pdbx_seq_one_letter_code
_entity_poly.pdbx_strand_id
1 'polypeptide(L)'
;MLIVLKPTEQTPLSAPYCAALIKELKYYHANFLQGVVNIIPGDGPECGYAIAVHAHIDKAACTSSVEVGKKIQEAATKSNLKCVTFELGQ
;
A
#
# COMPACT_ATOMS: atom_id res chain seq x y z
N MET A 1 1.86 2.76 -14.16
CA MET A 1 1.37 2.11 -12.93
C MET A 1 1.99 2.84 -11.75
N LEU A 2 1.17 3.32 -10.81
CA LEU A 2 1.65 3.97 -9.58
C LEU A 2 1.36 3.03 -8.40
N ILE A 3 2.29 2.95 -7.45
CA ILE A 3 2.17 2.09 -6.27
C ILE A 3 2.29 2.95 -5.02
N VAL A 4 1.36 2.74 -4.09
CA VAL A 4 1.45 3.20 -2.71
C VAL A 4 1.59 1.96 -1.83
N LEU A 5 2.72 1.83 -1.16
CA LEU A 5 3.03 0.70 -0.29
C LEU A 5 3.04 1.16 1.17
N LYS A 6 2.16 0.56 1.97
CA LYS A 6 2.17 0.71 3.43
C LYS A 6 2.80 -0.53 4.06
N PRO A 7 4.02 -0.45 4.63
CA PRO A 7 4.61 -1.56 5.37
C PRO A 7 3.93 -1.74 6.74
N THR A 8 4.09 -2.93 7.30
CA THR A 8 3.76 -3.21 8.70
C THR A 8 4.58 -2.32 9.64
N GLU A 9 3.91 -1.82 10.68
CA GLU A 9 4.50 -1.00 11.74
C GLU A 9 5.47 -1.79 12.63
N GLN A 10 5.35 -3.12 12.66
CA GLN A 10 6.21 -4.03 13.41
C GLN A 10 7.60 -4.16 12.79
N THR A 11 7.69 -4.15 11.45
CA THR A 11 8.97 -4.28 10.72
C THR A 11 9.11 -3.22 9.62
N PRO A 12 9.17 -1.92 9.98
CA PRO A 12 8.95 -0.84 9.02
C PRO A 12 10.18 -0.52 8.16
N LEU A 13 11.39 -0.99 8.50
CA LEU A 13 12.65 -0.48 7.91
C LEU A 13 12.99 -1.05 6.53
N SER A 14 12.58 -2.29 6.22
CA SER A 14 12.94 -2.93 4.95
C SER A 14 12.33 -2.21 3.75
N ALA A 15 11.08 -1.74 3.86
CA ALA A 15 10.42 -1.05 2.75
C ALA A 15 11.08 0.30 2.42
N PRO A 16 11.31 1.24 3.37
CA PRO A 16 12.09 2.45 3.13
C PRO A 16 13.49 2.18 2.56
N TYR A 17 14.16 1.11 2.99
CA TYR A 17 15.44 0.71 2.40
C TYR A 17 15.29 0.31 0.92
N CYS A 18 14.26 -0.48 0.58
CA CYS A 18 13.92 -0.75 -0.82
C CYS A 18 13.62 0.53 -1.60
N ALA A 19 12.96 1.53 -1.02
CA ALA A 19 12.78 2.83 -1.68
C ALA A 19 14.11 3.55 -1.95
N ALA A 20 15.11 3.42 -1.07
CA ALA A 20 16.44 3.96 -1.33
C ALA A 20 17.09 3.26 -2.54
N LEU A 21 17.01 1.93 -2.61
CA LEU A 21 17.50 1.16 -3.76
C LEU A 21 16.76 1.49 -5.08
N ILE A 22 15.44 1.69 -5.02
CA ILE A 22 14.64 2.11 -6.18
C ILE A 22 15.09 3.49 -6.69
N LYS A 23 15.48 4.41 -5.79
CA LYS A 23 16.04 5.70 -6.19
C LYS A 23 17.37 5.54 -6.94
N GLU A 24 18.19 4.57 -6.55
CA GLU A 24 19.43 4.27 -7.28
C GLU A 24 19.16 3.73 -8.70
N LEU A 25 18.10 2.95 -8.90
CA LEU A 25 17.71 2.46 -10.23
C LEU A 25 17.35 3.59 -11.22
N LYS A 26 16.91 4.75 -10.72
CA LYS A 26 16.68 5.95 -11.54
C LYS A 26 17.92 6.34 -12.34
N TYR A 27 19.12 6.11 -11.80
CA TYR A 27 20.37 6.44 -12.49
C TYR A 27 20.70 5.47 -13.63
N TYR A 28 20.26 4.21 -13.54
CA TYR A 28 20.55 3.17 -14.54
C TYR A 28 19.45 2.99 -15.59
N HIS A 29 18.21 3.34 -15.25
CA HIS A 29 17.05 3.25 -16.13
C HIS A 29 16.38 4.62 -16.26
N ALA A 30 16.67 5.32 -17.35
CA ALA A 30 16.23 6.70 -17.63
C ALA A 30 14.71 6.94 -17.59
N ASN A 31 13.90 5.89 -17.53
CA ASN A 31 12.43 5.96 -17.52
C ASN A 31 11.80 5.78 -16.13
N PHE A 32 12.58 5.69 -15.05
CA PHE A 32 12.02 5.57 -13.70
C PHE A 32 11.59 6.94 -13.15
N LEU A 33 10.31 7.28 -13.31
CA LEU A 33 9.74 8.56 -12.88
C LEU A 33 9.57 8.62 -11.36
N GLN A 34 9.77 9.81 -10.78
CA GLN A 34 9.44 10.06 -9.39
C GLN A 34 7.94 9.88 -9.15
N GLY A 35 7.57 9.34 -7.98
CA GLY A 35 6.18 9.11 -7.60
C GLY A 35 5.58 7.79 -8.11
N VAL A 36 6.33 7.00 -8.89
CA VAL A 36 5.88 5.65 -9.33
C VAL A 36 5.76 4.69 -8.15
N VAL A 37 6.65 4.78 -7.16
CA VAL A 37 6.57 4.03 -5.91
C VAL A 37 6.63 5.01 -4.75
N ASN A 38 5.58 5.01 -3.92
CA ASN A 38 5.49 5.79 -2.70
C ASN A 38 5.40 4.82 -1.53
N ILE A 39 6.31 4.92 -0.57
CA ILE A 39 6.30 4.08 0.64
C ILE A 39 5.91 4.97 1.80
N ILE A 40 4.82 4.60 2.47
CA ILE A 40 4.22 5.40 3.53
C ILE A 40 4.09 4.52 4.77
N PRO A 41 5.10 4.52 5.67
CA PRO A 41 4.97 3.89 6.97
C PRO A 41 3.91 4.63 7.79
N GLY A 42 3.16 3.89 8.60
CA GLY A 42 2.12 4.44 9.45
C GLY A 42 1.36 3.34 10.18
N ASP A 43 0.51 3.72 11.12
CA ASP A 43 -0.33 2.77 11.82
C ASP A 43 -1.43 2.20 10.90
N GLY A 44 -1.80 0.94 11.11
CA GLY A 44 -2.80 0.23 10.29
C GLY A 44 -4.18 0.90 10.28
N PRO A 45 -4.81 1.11 11.45
CA PRO A 45 -6.09 1.81 11.60
C PRO A 45 -6.19 3.15 10.89
N GLU A 46 -5.13 3.96 10.88
CA GLU A 46 -5.14 5.29 10.24
C GLU A 46 -4.71 5.20 8.77
N CYS A 47 -3.48 4.75 8.51
CA CYS A 47 -2.89 4.77 7.17
C CYS A 47 -3.54 3.73 6.25
N GLY A 48 -3.80 2.52 6.76
CA GLY A 48 -4.46 1.46 6.01
C GLY A 48 -5.91 1.82 5.65
N TYR A 49 -6.64 2.43 6.58
CA TYR A 49 -8.00 2.91 6.32
C TYR A 49 -8.01 4.03 5.28
N ALA A 50 -7.12 5.02 5.40
CA ALA A 50 -7.00 6.12 4.44
C ALA A 50 -6.75 5.60 3.02
N ILE A 51 -5.87 4.61 2.85
CA ILE A 51 -5.64 3.92 1.58
C ILE A 51 -6.91 3.20 1.10
N ALA A 52 -7.59 2.47 1.99
CA ALA A 52 -8.78 1.71 1.65
C ALA A 52 -9.96 2.58 1.19
N VAL A 53 -10.07 3.84 1.65
CA VAL A 53 -11.13 4.78 1.24
C VAL A 53 -10.70 5.78 0.16
N HIS A 54 -9.42 5.82 -0.21
CA HIS A 54 -8.91 6.82 -1.14
C HIS A 54 -9.57 6.69 -2.53
N ALA A 55 -10.14 7.78 -3.04
CA ALA A 55 -10.92 7.77 -4.28
C ALA A 55 -10.06 7.52 -5.53
N HIS A 56 -8.80 7.96 -5.51
CA HIS A 56 -7.84 7.79 -6.62
C HIS A 56 -7.06 6.47 -6.58
N ILE A 57 -7.40 5.55 -5.68
CA ILE A 57 -6.83 4.20 -5.69
C ILE A 57 -7.79 3.28 -6.42
N ASP A 58 -7.34 2.75 -7.56
CA ASP A 58 -8.15 1.89 -8.42
C ASP A 58 -8.24 0.45 -7.90
N LYS A 59 -7.19 -0.02 -7.21
CA LYS A 59 -7.09 -1.37 -6.65
C LYS A 59 -6.28 -1.38 -5.35
N ALA A 60 -6.69 -2.22 -4.41
CA ALA A 60 -5.92 -2.50 -3.20
C ALA A 60 -5.52 -4.00 -3.14
N ALA A 61 -4.33 -4.26 -2.62
CA ALA A 61 -3.88 -5.61 -2.28
C ALA A 61 -3.41 -5.59 -0.81
N CYS A 62 -3.83 -6.56 -0.02
CA CYS A 62 -3.60 -6.56 1.42
C CYS A 62 -3.27 -7.96 1.94
N THR A 63 -2.23 -8.04 2.77
CA THR A 63 -1.90 -9.23 3.56
C THR A 63 -2.17 -8.89 5.03
N SER A 64 -3.16 -9.54 5.64
CA SER A 64 -3.60 -9.20 7.02
C SER A 64 -4.41 -10.33 7.66
N SER A 65 -4.86 -10.12 8.91
CA SER A 65 -5.82 -11.03 9.53
C SER A 65 -7.22 -10.91 8.90
N VAL A 66 -8.04 -11.93 9.07
CA VAL A 66 -9.45 -11.91 8.62
C VAL A 66 -10.21 -10.70 9.19
N GLU A 67 -9.95 -10.33 10.44
CA GLU A 67 -10.61 -9.20 11.10
C GLU A 67 -10.30 -7.85 10.42
N VAL A 68 -9.03 -7.63 10.06
CA VAL A 68 -8.60 -6.43 9.36
C VAL A 68 -9.07 -6.45 7.91
N GLY A 69 -8.98 -7.61 7.23
CA GLY A 69 -9.46 -7.79 5.87
C GLY A 69 -10.94 -7.41 5.70
N LYS A 70 -11.80 -7.81 6.65
CA LYS A 70 -13.21 -7.39 6.68
C LYS A 70 -13.38 -5.87 6.73
N LYS A 71 -12.64 -5.20 7.63
CA LYS A 71 -12.67 -3.72 7.75
C LYS A 71 -12.22 -3.04 6.47
N ILE A 72 -11.17 -3.54 5.82
CA ILE A 72 -10.67 -3.02 4.55
C ILE A 72 -11.71 -3.22 3.43
N GLN A 73 -12.33 -4.39 3.35
CA GLN A 73 -13.37 -4.66 2.35
C GLN A 73 -14.58 -3.75 2.55
N GLU A 74 -15.03 -3.54 3.79
CA GLU A 74 -16.11 -2.61 4.09
C GLU A 74 -15.78 -1.17 3.67
N ALA A 75 -14.56 -0.71 3.98
CA ALA A 75 -14.09 0.62 3.62
C ALA A 75 -13.99 0.81 2.10
N ALA A 76 -13.46 -0.19 1.38
CA ALA A 76 -13.41 -0.20 -0.07
C ALA A 76 -14.82 -0.16 -0.69
N THR A 77 -15.74 -0.98 -0.17
CA THR A 77 -17.13 -1.04 -0.66
C THR A 77 -17.88 0.28 -0.42
N LYS A 78 -17.67 0.92 0.74
CA LYS A 78 -18.32 2.20 1.08
C LYS A 78 -17.70 3.41 0.37
N SER A 79 -16.53 3.27 -0.26
CA SER A 79 -15.85 4.37 -0.95
C SER A 79 -16.13 4.34 -2.46
N ASN A 80 -15.26 3.73 -3.25
CA ASN A 80 -15.34 3.71 -4.71
C ASN A 80 -15.49 2.29 -5.29
N LEU A 81 -15.84 1.30 -4.44
CA LEU A 81 -15.94 -0.11 -4.83
C LEU A 81 -14.65 -0.64 -5.51
N LYS A 82 -13.48 -0.11 -5.10
CA LYS A 82 -12.19 -0.57 -5.61
C LYS A 82 -12.05 -2.07 -5.42
N CYS A 83 -11.47 -2.74 -6.43
CA CYS A 83 -11.17 -4.15 -6.35
C CYS A 83 -10.14 -4.38 -5.23
N VAL A 84 -10.39 -5.36 -4.35
CA VAL A 84 -9.48 -5.71 -3.27
C VAL A 84 -9.07 -7.18 -3.42
N THR A 85 -7.77 -7.43 -3.32
CA THR A 85 -7.22 -8.79 -3.25
C THR A 85 -6.62 -9.01 -1.87
N PHE A 86 -6.91 -10.17 -1.28
CA PHE A 86 -6.45 -10.49 0.06
C PHE A 86 -5.62 -11.76 0.10
N GLU A 87 -4.58 -11.72 0.91
CA GLU A 87 -3.97 -12.89 1.52
C GLU A 87 -4.30 -12.83 3.02
N LEU A 88 -5.25 -13.66 3.47
CA LEU A 88 -5.75 -13.64 4.84
C LEU A 88 -5.15 -14.76 5.67
N GLY A 89 -4.60 -14.40 6.83
CA GLY A 89 -4.21 -15.32 7.88
C GLY A 89 -5.23 -15.37 9.02
N GLN A 90 -5.07 -16.35 9.90
CA GLN A 90 -5.73 -16.35 11.21
C GLN A 90 -5.22 -15.18 12.06
#